data_AF-A4TGJ2-F1
#
_entry.id   AF-A4TGJ2-F1
#
_cell.length_a   1.000
_cell.length_b   1.000
_cell.length_c   1.000
_cell.angle_alpha   90.00
_cell.angle_beta   90.00
_cell.angle_gamma   90.00
#
_symmetry.space_group_name_H-M   'P 1'
#
loop_
_entity.id
_entity.type
_entity.pdbx_description
1 polymer ?
#
loop_
_entity_poly.entity_id
_entity_poly.type
_entity_poly.pdbx_seq_one_letter_code
_entity_poly.pdbx_strand_id
1 'polypeptide(L)'
;MDDSRTNALQTGQAASTSPTPRDGLTAADALDELCLRLVECRLVIQALTNQIDLDMRTLESNLHMLEHRARQTREAASLICQGAELVDGRPSETLPWNITTRHYIAVKRGATQMNPEPTRLEQTNPALAEAVAAPPFYDYDRKQRCRATNDDGSQCSEPALYLGNHDFANCEHHAPETLVTRRLEFRASASARAEATQAMIRTQQTYGRKVIDEWLHRRYTQPAWFH
;
A
#
# COMPACT_ATOMS: atom_id res chain seq x y z
N MET A 1 -9.84 77.83 -0.54
CA MET A 1 -8.95 76.72 -0.14
C MET A 1 -9.85 75.55 0.14
N ASP A 2 -10.32 74.93 -0.95
CA ASP A 2 -9.73 73.75 -1.61
C ASP A 2 -10.27 72.48 -0.92
N ASP A 3 -11.34 71.87 -1.44
CA ASP A 3 -11.42 70.95 -2.59
C ASP A 3 -11.08 69.51 -2.24
N SER A 4 -12.00 68.61 -2.63
CA SER A 4 -11.73 67.25 -3.14
C SER A 4 -11.19 66.21 -2.12
N ARG A 5 -11.40 64.90 -2.22
CA ARG A 5 -12.30 63.96 -2.91
C ARG A 5 -11.77 62.57 -2.44
N THR A 6 -12.64 61.57 -2.32
CA THR A 6 -12.38 60.11 -2.58
C THR A 6 -11.07 59.46 -2.10
N ASN A 7 -11.13 58.36 -1.34
CA ASN A 7 -11.07 57.02 -1.94
C ASN A 7 -11.34 55.87 -0.95
N ALA A 8 -11.94 54.82 -1.50
CA ALA A 8 -12.21 53.53 -0.89
C ALA A 8 -10.92 52.76 -0.57
N LEU A 9 -11.01 51.82 0.37
CA LEU A 9 -10.40 50.49 0.25
C LEU A 9 -11.06 49.51 1.22
N GLN A 10 -12.02 48.79 0.67
CA GLN A 10 -12.32 47.40 1.03
C GLN A 10 -11.00 46.64 1.18
N THR A 11 -10.81 45.98 2.32
CA THR A 11 -9.99 44.77 2.39
C THR A 11 -10.88 43.67 2.95
N GLY A 12 -11.37 42.84 2.03
CA GLY A 12 -12.07 41.62 2.36
C GLY A 12 -11.14 40.70 3.11
N GLN A 13 -11.52 40.32 4.32
CA GLN A 13 -11.00 39.10 4.92
C GLN A 13 -11.77 37.95 4.30
N ALA A 14 -11.01 37.14 3.55
CA ALA A 14 -11.45 35.92 2.91
C ALA A 14 -12.20 35.06 3.92
N ALA A 15 -13.51 34.92 3.70
CA ALA A 15 -14.23 33.78 4.20
C ALA A 15 -13.47 32.54 3.70
N SER A 16 -12.95 31.75 4.62
CA SER A 16 -12.48 30.40 4.37
C SER A 16 -13.64 29.61 3.78
N THR A 17 -13.76 29.64 2.46
CA THR A 17 -14.64 28.76 1.72
C THR A 17 -14.05 27.38 1.87
N SER A 18 -14.54 26.66 2.88
CA SER A 18 -14.56 25.21 2.87
C SER A 18 -15.00 24.78 1.47
N PRO A 19 -14.30 23.85 0.80
CA PRO A 19 -14.75 23.39 -0.50
C PRO A 19 -16.10 22.70 -0.29
N THR A 20 -17.19 23.39 -0.62
CA THR A 20 -18.51 22.79 -0.80
C THR A 20 -18.36 21.64 -1.79
N PRO A 21 -18.74 20.40 -1.44
CA PRO A 21 -18.77 19.32 -2.42
C PRO A 21 -19.82 19.70 -3.47
N ARG A 22 -19.34 19.92 -4.70
CA ARG A 22 -20.22 19.86 -5.86
C ARG A 22 -20.69 18.43 -5.99
N ASP A 23 -21.93 18.21 -6.38
CA ASP A 23 -22.38 16.93 -6.93
C ASP A 23 -21.35 16.48 -7.98
N GLY A 24 -20.60 15.40 -7.70
CA GLY A 24 -19.57 14.86 -8.60
C GLY A 24 -18.16 14.75 -8.00
N LEU A 25 -17.74 13.51 -7.77
CA LEU A 25 -16.36 13.00 -7.57
C LEU A 25 -15.42 13.82 -6.65
N THR A 26 -15.14 13.30 -5.45
CA THR A 26 -14.09 13.86 -4.59
C THR A 26 -12.68 13.53 -5.09
N ALA A 27 -11.66 14.24 -4.63
CA ALA A 27 -10.27 13.86 -4.90
C ALA A 27 -9.95 12.44 -4.37
N ALA A 28 -10.56 12.04 -3.25
CA ALA A 28 -10.45 10.70 -2.71
C ALA A 28 -11.09 9.65 -3.63
N ASP A 29 -12.23 9.96 -4.26
CA ASP A 29 -12.88 9.08 -5.25
C ASP A 29 -12.00 8.86 -6.49
N ALA A 30 -11.41 9.93 -7.04
CA ALA A 30 -10.53 9.82 -8.20
C ALA A 30 -9.26 9.01 -7.88
N LEU A 31 -8.70 9.20 -6.69
CA LEU A 31 -7.55 8.43 -6.21
C LEU A 31 -7.91 6.97 -5.91
N ASP A 32 -9.13 6.71 -5.46
CA ASP A 32 -9.64 5.35 -5.24
C ASP A 32 -9.80 4.59 -6.57
N GLU A 33 -10.33 5.26 -7.60
CA GLU A 33 -10.36 4.71 -8.96
C GLU A 33 -8.95 4.44 -9.50
N LEU A 34 -7.99 5.35 -9.28
CA LEU A 34 -6.59 5.11 -9.65
C LEU A 34 -6.00 3.88 -8.93
N CYS A 35 -6.30 3.71 -7.63
CA CYS A 35 -5.88 2.52 -6.89
C CYS A 35 -6.46 1.25 -7.51
N LEU A 36 -7.74 1.27 -7.87
CA LEU A 36 -8.41 0.14 -8.51
C LEU A 36 -7.76 -0.19 -9.87
N ARG A 37 -7.47 0.81 -10.70
CA ARG A 37 -6.80 0.60 -12.00
C ARG A 37 -5.38 0.04 -11.86
N LEU A 38 -4.63 0.46 -10.84
CA LEU A 38 -3.30 -0.11 -10.56
C LEU A 38 -3.38 -1.56 -10.09
N VAL A 39 -4.38 -1.91 -9.28
CA VAL A 39 -4.66 -3.30 -8.90
C VAL A 39 -5.03 -4.13 -10.13
N GLU A 40 -5.92 -3.63 -10.99
CA GLU A 40 -6.28 -4.29 -12.26
C GLU A 40 -5.04 -4.56 -13.12
N CYS A 41 -4.17 -3.56 -13.31
CA CYS A 41 -2.91 -3.72 -14.04
C CYS A 41 -2.05 -4.84 -13.45
N ARG A 42 -1.89 -4.90 -12.13
CA ARG A 42 -1.10 -5.94 -11.47
C ARG A 42 -1.72 -7.34 -11.65
N LEU A 43 -3.04 -7.47 -11.51
CA LEU A 43 -3.75 -8.72 -11.73
C LEU A 43 -3.60 -9.24 -13.17
N VAL A 44 -3.63 -8.34 -14.15
CA VAL A 44 -3.37 -8.67 -15.56
C VAL A 44 -1.98 -9.26 -15.73
N ILE A 45 -0.94 -8.62 -15.18
CA ILE A 45 0.44 -9.14 -15.25
C ILE A 45 0.52 -10.54 -14.62
N GLN A 46 -0.04 -10.73 -13.43
CA GLN A 46 -0.03 -12.02 -12.73
C GLN A 46 -0.78 -13.13 -13.49
N ALA A 47 -1.87 -12.80 -14.18
CA ALA A 47 -2.59 -13.75 -15.02
C ALA A 47 -1.82 -14.13 -16.29
N LEU A 48 -0.95 -13.24 -16.79
CA LEU A 48 -0.13 -13.46 -17.98
C LEU A 48 1.19 -14.18 -17.68
N THR A 49 1.70 -14.13 -16.45
CA THR A 49 2.99 -14.75 -16.07
C THR A 49 3.10 -16.24 -16.43
N ASN A 50 1.98 -16.97 -16.49
CA ASN A 50 1.95 -18.38 -16.87
C ASN A 50 1.63 -18.63 -18.35
N GLN A 51 1.40 -17.57 -19.14
CA GLN A 51 0.99 -17.65 -20.55
C GLN A 51 2.10 -17.24 -21.50
N ILE A 52 3.05 -16.41 -21.05
CA ILE A 52 4.19 -15.94 -21.85
C ILE A 52 5.49 -16.25 -21.12
N ASP A 53 6.48 -16.73 -21.88
CA ASP A 53 7.84 -16.98 -21.37
C ASP A 53 8.63 -15.66 -21.32
N LEU A 54 8.19 -14.75 -20.45
CA LEU A 54 8.81 -13.44 -20.23
C LEU A 54 8.92 -13.15 -18.73
N ASP A 55 10.10 -12.72 -18.30
CA ASP A 55 10.30 -12.24 -16.93
C ASP A 55 9.60 -10.89 -16.71
N MET A 56 8.44 -10.93 -16.05
CA MET A 56 7.65 -9.73 -15.72
C MET A 56 7.84 -9.25 -14.28
N ARG A 57 8.77 -9.83 -13.50
CA ARG A 57 8.95 -9.51 -12.08
C ARG A 57 9.25 -8.04 -11.82
N THR A 58 10.08 -7.42 -12.66
CA THR A 58 10.40 -5.99 -12.55
C THR A 58 9.16 -5.12 -12.79
N LEU A 59 8.34 -5.47 -13.78
CA LEU A 59 7.11 -4.73 -14.09
C LEU A 59 6.08 -4.88 -12.96
N GLU A 60 5.89 -6.10 -12.44
CA GLU A 60 5.02 -6.36 -11.31
C GLU A 60 5.45 -5.59 -10.06
N SER A 61 6.74 -5.61 -9.72
CA SER A 61 7.32 -4.86 -8.60
C SER A 61 7.07 -3.35 -8.72
N ASN A 62 7.28 -2.79 -9.91
CA ASN A 62 7.03 -1.37 -10.16
C ASN A 62 5.54 -1.01 -10.01
N LEU A 63 4.64 -1.84 -10.53
CA LEU A 63 3.19 -1.65 -10.37
C LEU A 63 2.77 -1.73 -8.91
N HIS A 64 3.30 -2.70 -8.15
CA HIS A 64 3.04 -2.82 -6.72
C HIS A 64 3.50 -1.57 -5.94
N MET A 65 4.69 -1.04 -6.25
CA MET A 65 5.17 0.20 -5.64
C MET A 65 4.26 1.39 -5.98
N LEU A 66 3.79 1.51 -7.22
CA LEU A 66 2.88 2.58 -7.64
C LEU A 66 1.52 2.46 -6.94
N GLU A 67 0.96 1.25 -6.87
CA GLU A 67 -0.28 0.96 -6.14
C GLU A 67 -0.15 1.37 -4.67
N HIS A 68 0.96 1.00 -4.00
CA HIS A 68 1.21 1.36 -2.61
C HIS A 68 1.24 2.89 -2.41
N ARG A 69 1.94 3.62 -3.28
CA ARG A 69 1.99 5.09 -3.23
C ARG A 69 0.64 5.74 -3.52
N ALA A 70 -0.13 5.20 -4.46
CA ALA A 70 -1.49 5.67 -4.75
C ALA A 70 -2.40 5.47 -3.54
N ARG A 71 -2.33 4.31 -2.87
CA ARG A 71 -3.08 4.03 -1.64
C ARG A 71 -2.74 5.01 -0.52
N GLN A 72 -1.45 5.25 -0.25
CA GLN A 72 -1.02 6.25 0.74
C GLN A 72 -1.57 7.65 0.42
N THR A 73 -1.55 8.04 -0.86
CA THR A 73 -2.09 9.33 -1.33
C THR A 73 -3.59 9.41 -1.10
N ARG A 74 -4.31 8.33 -1.41
CA ARG A 74 -5.75 8.21 -1.23
C ARG A 74 -6.15 8.24 0.25
N GLU A 75 -5.44 7.53 1.12
CA GLU A 75 -5.65 7.54 2.57
C GLU A 75 -5.48 8.95 3.15
N ALA A 76 -4.39 9.64 2.77
CA ALA A 76 -4.15 11.02 3.18
C ALA A 76 -5.27 11.96 2.69
N ALA A 77 -5.70 11.82 1.43
CA ALA A 77 -6.81 12.60 0.88
C ALA A 77 -8.13 12.32 1.62
N SER A 78 -8.43 11.06 1.96
CA SER A 78 -9.62 10.70 2.73
C SER A 78 -9.62 11.35 4.11
N LEU A 79 -8.49 11.34 4.84
CA LEU A 79 -8.38 12.04 6.13
C LEU A 79 -8.62 13.54 6.00
N ILE A 80 -8.06 14.18 4.97
CA ILE A 80 -8.26 15.61 4.70
C ILE A 80 -9.74 15.89 4.40
N CYS A 81 -10.37 15.10 3.54
CA CYS A 81 -11.79 15.27 3.17
C CYS A 81 -12.74 15.04 4.35
N GLN A 82 -12.39 14.15 5.29
CA GLN A 82 -13.13 13.92 6.52
C GLN A 82 -12.94 15.03 7.57
N GLY A 83 -12.05 16.00 7.33
CA GLY A 83 -11.75 17.06 8.28
C GLY A 83 -10.93 16.59 9.49
N ALA A 84 -10.06 15.60 9.29
CA ALA A 84 -9.18 15.10 10.34
C ALA A 84 -8.28 16.21 10.88
N GLU A 85 -8.14 16.27 12.20
CA GLU A 85 -7.23 17.22 12.83
C GLU A 85 -5.77 16.83 12.56
N LEU A 86 -4.97 17.80 12.13
CA LEU A 86 -3.56 17.64 11.80
C LEU A 86 -2.74 18.64 12.61
N VAL A 87 -1.63 18.19 13.20
CA VAL A 87 -0.63 19.12 13.77
C VAL A 87 -0.13 20.07 12.68
N ASP A 88 0.05 21.35 12.98
CA ASP A 88 0.60 22.34 12.05
C ASP A 88 1.94 21.88 11.45
N GLY A 89 2.14 22.16 10.16
CA GLY A 89 3.32 21.75 9.42
C GLY A 89 3.63 22.66 8.24
N ARG A 90 4.87 22.60 7.72
CA ARG A 90 5.30 23.37 6.53
C ARG A 90 4.69 22.81 5.23
N PRO A 91 4.62 23.58 4.13
CA PRO A 91 4.11 23.07 2.84
C PRO A 91 4.85 21.83 2.30
N SER A 92 6.15 21.69 2.55
CA SER A 92 6.94 20.48 2.21
C SER A 92 6.53 19.23 3.01
N GLU A 93 5.72 19.40 4.07
CA GLU A 93 5.18 18.34 4.91
C GLU A 93 3.75 17.93 4.49
N THR A 94 3.34 18.30 3.26
CA THR A 94 2.08 17.87 2.63
C THR A 94 2.19 16.56 1.85
N LEU A 95 3.36 15.90 1.89
CA LEU A 95 3.53 14.55 1.33
C LEU A 95 2.52 13.60 1.99
N PRO A 96 1.92 12.65 1.24
CA PRO A 96 0.88 11.77 1.77
C PRO A 96 1.20 11.09 3.11
N TRP A 97 2.40 10.53 3.25
CA TRP A 97 2.83 9.87 4.49
C TRP A 97 3.00 10.83 5.67
N ASN A 98 3.21 12.12 5.41
CA ASN A 98 3.30 13.14 6.46
C ASN A 98 1.91 13.49 6.99
N ILE A 99 0.85 13.42 6.17
CA ILE A 99 -0.53 13.68 6.62
C ILE A 99 -0.97 12.63 7.63
N THR A 100 -0.79 11.34 7.32
CA THR A 100 -1.15 10.26 8.25
C THR A 100 -0.35 10.35 9.54
N THR A 101 0.94 10.67 9.46
CA THR A 101 1.80 10.87 10.64
C THR A 101 1.36 12.08 11.48
N ARG A 102 1.02 13.21 10.84
CA ARG A 102 0.55 14.41 11.54
C ARG A 102 -0.79 14.17 12.22
N HIS A 103 -1.70 13.41 11.61
CA HIS A 103 -2.93 12.99 12.25
C HIS A 103 -2.65 12.10 13.47
N TYR A 104 -1.77 11.10 13.32
CA TYR A 104 -1.38 10.22 14.43
C TYR A 104 -0.82 11.01 15.63
N ILE A 105 0.01 12.03 15.39
CA ILE A 105 0.54 12.90 16.45
C ILE A 105 -0.58 13.74 17.07
N ALA A 106 -1.52 14.29 16.28
CA ALA A 106 -2.67 15.03 16.80
C ALA A 106 -3.52 14.16 17.73
N VAL A 107 -3.79 12.90 17.34
CA VAL A 107 -4.51 11.93 18.18
C VAL A 107 -3.77 11.68 19.49
N LYS A 108 -2.44 11.53 19.46
CA LYS A 108 -1.62 11.42 20.68
C LYS A 108 -1.69 12.65 21.58
N ARG A 109 -2.09 13.81 21.06
CA ARG A 109 -2.29 15.07 21.80
C ARG A 109 -3.74 15.29 22.24
N GLY A 110 -4.66 14.37 21.94
CA GLY A 110 -6.05 14.42 22.36
C GLY A 110 -7.05 14.72 21.25
N ALA A 111 -6.62 14.83 19.99
CA ALA A 111 -7.54 14.93 18.86
C ALA A 111 -8.35 13.64 18.69
N THR A 112 -9.54 13.75 18.10
CA THR A 112 -10.37 12.59 17.74
C THR A 112 -9.66 11.75 16.68
N GLN A 113 -9.54 10.45 16.94
CA GLN A 113 -9.01 9.50 15.94
C GLN A 113 -10.00 9.35 14.79
N MET A 114 -9.54 9.63 13.58
CA MET A 114 -10.24 9.35 12.33
C MET A 114 -9.46 8.31 11.54
N ASN A 115 -10.18 7.35 10.97
CA ASN A 115 -9.61 6.38 10.05
C ASN A 115 -9.90 6.82 8.62
N PRO A 116 -8.99 6.61 7.66
CA PRO A 116 -9.32 6.74 6.25
C PRO A 116 -10.54 5.85 5.94
N GLU A 117 -11.45 6.34 5.10
CA GLU A 117 -12.57 5.52 4.62
C GLU A 117 -12.04 4.27 3.91
N PRO A 118 -12.72 3.12 3.90
CA PRO A 118 -12.27 1.98 3.11
C PRO A 118 -12.35 2.28 1.61
N THR A 119 -11.43 1.73 0.82
CA THR A 119 -11.44 1.78 -0.65
C THR A 119 -12.64 1.05 -1.23
N ARG A 120 -13.07 1.36 -2.47
CA ARG A 120 -14.14 0.59 -3.13
C ARG A 120 -13.81 -0.88 -3.25
N LEU A 121 -12.54 -1.22 -3.44
CA LEU A 121 -12.11 -2.62 -3.50
C LEU A 121 -12.35 -3.33 -2.16
N GLU A 122 -11.96 -2.72 -1.04
CA GLU A 122 -12.19 -3.26 0.31
C GLU A 122 -13.68 -3.39 0.63
N GLN A 123 -14.50 -2.44 0.17
CA GLN A 123 -15.96 -2.46 0.38
C GLN A 123 -16.66 -3.53 -0.47
N THR A 124 -16.30 -3.65 -1.74
CA THR A 124 -17.03 -4.51 -2.71
C THR A 124 -16.49 -5.92 -2.79
N ASN A 125 -15.20 -6.12 -2.50
CA ASN A 125 -14.54 -7.40 -2.64
C ASN A 125 -13.37 -7.56 -1.63
N PRO A 126 -13.68 -7.74 -0.33
CA PRO A 126 -12.67 -7.83 0.72
C PRO A 126 -11.71 -9.01 0.54
N ALA A 127 -12.17 -10.13 -0.01
CA ALA A 127 -11.32 -11.29 -0.28
C ALA A 127 -10.26 -10.99 -1.34
N LEU A 128 -10.62 -10.24 -2.40
CA LEU A 128 -9.64 -9.78 -3.38
C LEU A 128 -8.72 -8.71 -2.77
N ALA A 129 -9.26 -7.78 -1.99
CA ALA A 129 -8.49 -6.76 -1.30
C ALA A 129 -7.37 -7.37 -0.45
N GLU A 130 -7.70 -8.40 0.33
CA GLU A 130 -6.74 -9.17 1.12
C GLU A 130 -5.71 -9.89 0.25
N ALA A 131 -6.18 -10.58 -0.81
CA ALA A 131 -5.30 -11.31 -1.71
C ALA A 131 -4.29 -10.42 -2.44
N VAL A 132 -4.64 -9.16 -2.75
CA VAL A 132 -3.72 -8.22 -3.41
C VAL A 132 -2.86 -7.45 -2.40
N ALA A 133 -3.33 -7.24 -1.17
CA ALA A 133 -2.57 -6.57 -0.11
C ALA A 133 -1.39 -7.41 0.39
N ALA A 134 -1.48 -8.74 0.29
CA ALA A 134 -0.39 -9.62 0.64
C ALA A 134 0.89 -9.24 -0.14
N PRO A 135 2.03 -9.01 0.55
CA PRO A 135 3.27 -8.66 -0.12
C PRO A 135 3.64 -9.78 -1.10
N PRO A 136 4.23 -9.44 -2.28
CA PRO A 136 4.80 -10.47 -3.13
C PRO A 136 5.76 -11.28 -2.26
N PHE A 137 5.61 -12.61 -2.29
CA PHE A 137 6.55 -13.49 -1.61
C PHE A 137 7.92 -13.23 -2.24
N TYR A 138 8.73 -12.43 -1.57
CA TYR A 138 10.14 -12.35 -1.89
C TYR A 138 10.71 -13.72 -1.59
N ASP A 139 11.34 -14.30 -2.60
CA ASP A 139 12.21 -15.44 -2.43
C ASP A 139 13.42 -14.97 -1.59
N TYR A 140 13.29 -15.08 -0.26
CA TYR A 140 14.34 -14.69 0.69
C TYR A 140 15.46 -15.73 0.77
N ASP A 141 15.79 -16.36 -0.34
CA ASP A 141 16.94 -17.26 -0.48
C ASP A 141 18.30 -16.56 -0.27
N ARG A 142 18.30 -15.27 0.13
CA ARG A 142 19.44 -14.65 0.80
C ARG A 142 19.58 -15.20 2.22
N LYS A 143 20.15 -16.40 2.30
CA LYS A 143 20.61 -17.06 3.52
C LYS A 143 21.49 -16.10 4.33
N GLN A 144 20.91 -15.45 5.34
CA GLN A 144 21.68 -14.76 6.38
C GLN A 144 22.56 -15.80 7.08
N ARG A 145 23.78 -15.42 7.47
CA ARG A 145 24.67 -16.30 8.26
C ARG A 145 24.50 -16.04 9.75
N CYS A 146 24.80 -17.06 10.54
CA CYS A 146 24.91 -16.95 11.99
C CYS A 146 25.93 -15.86 12.34
N ARG A 147 25.58 -15.00 13.31
CA ARG A 147 26.46 -13.92 13.76
C ARG A 147 27.30 -14.31 14.97
N ALA A 148 27.03 -15.46 15.60
CA ALA A 148 27.83 -15.97 16.71
C ALA A 148 29.26 -16.39 16.31
N THR A 149 30.12 -16.43 17.31
CA THR A 149 31.49 -16.94 17.25
C THR A 149 31.52 -18.32 17.89
N ASN A 150 32.24 -19.26 17.28
CA ASN A 150 32.46 -20.59 17.83
C ASN A 150 33.42 -20.52 19.05
N ASP A 151 33.50 -21.60 19.81
CA ASP A 151 34.37 -21.70 21.00
C ASP A 151 35.88 -21.50 20.69
N ASP A 152 36.29 -21.78 19.45
CA ASP A 152 37.66 -21.58 18.95
C ASP A 152 37.96 -20.14 18.51
N GLY A 153 36.99 -19.22 18.66
CA GLY A 153 37.11 -17.82 18.27
C GLY A 153 36.84 -17.55 16.78
N SER A 154 36.52 -18.56 15.98
CA SER A 154 36.16 -18.39 14.56
C SER A 154 34.71 -17.94 14.38
N GLN A 155 34.42 -17.21 13.29
CA GLN A 155 33.04 -16.82 12.96
C GLN A 155 32.24 -18.04 12.51
N CYS A 156 31.05 -18.24 13.10
CA CYS A 156 30.16 -19.33 12.69
C CYS A 156 29.71 -19.16 11.24
N SER A 157 29.87 -20.20 10.42
CA SER A 157 29.50 -20.20 9.00
C SER A 157 28.08 -20.71 8.72
N GLU A 158 27.41 -21.30 9.72
CA GLU A 158 26.08 -21.88 9.60
C GLU A 158 25.02 -20.84 9.19
N PRO A 159 23.95 -21.24 8.49
CA PRO A 159 22.86 -20.34 8.16
C PRO A 159 22.11 -19.91 9.42
N ALA A 160 21.73 -18.63 9.46
CA ALA A 160 20.83 -18.07 10.45
C ALA A 160 19.46 -18.75 10.40
N LEU A 161 18.79 -18.85 11.55
CA LEU A 161 17.41 -19.32 11.61
C LEU A 161 16.47 -18.22 11.12
N TYR A 162 15.74 -18.46 10.03
CA TYR A 162 14.66 -17.58 9.60
C TYR A 162 13.39 -17.84 10.41
N LEU A 163 12.85 -16.80 11.06
CA LEU A 163 11.71 -16.87 11.97
C LEU A 163 10.40 -16.34 11.35
N GLY A 164 10.41 -15.95 10.07
CA GLY A 164 9.29 -15.28 9.40
C GLY A 164 9.37 -13.75 9.53
N ASN A 165 8.62 -13.00 8.71
CA ASN A 165 8.50 -11.53 8.79
C ASN A 165 9.84 -10.77 8.83
N HIS A 166 10.82 -11.18 8.01
CA HIS A 166 12.18 -10.62 7.98
C HIS A 166 12.99 -10.78 9.28
N ASP A 167 12.53 -11.61 10.21
CA ASP A 167 13.21 -11.86 11.48
C ASP A 167 14.16 -13.06 11.34
N PHE A 168 15.39 -12.88 11.85
CA PHE A 168 16.46 -13.87 11.79
C PHE A 168 17.15 -13.97 13.15
N ALA A 169 17.41 -15.20 13.60
CA ALA A 169 18.24 -15.50 14.76
C ALA A 169 19.56 -16.16 14.35
N ASN A 170 20.47 -16.34 15.30
CA ASN A 170 21.64 -17.20 15.12
C ASN A 170 21.24 -18.62 14.69
N CYS A 171 22.19 -19.44 14.25
CA CYS A 171 21.91 -20.83 13.86
C CYS A 171 21.35 -21.65 15.04
N GLU A 172 20.83 -22.83 14.74
CA GLU A 172 20.20 -23.73 15.72
C GLU A 172 21.09 -24.03 16.94
N HIS A 173 22.41 -24.03 16.76
CA HIS A 173 23.37 -24.27 17.83
C HIS A 173 23.57 -23.05 18.76
N HIS A 174 23.44 -21.83 18.23
CA HIS A 174 23.75 -20.59 18.92
C HIS A 174 22.50 -19.76 19.28
N ALA A 175 21.31 -20.23 18.90
CA ALA A 175 20.04 -19.59 19.22
C ALA A 175 19.48 -20.12 20.55
N PRO A 176 18.82 -19.28 21.36
CA PRO A 176 18.01 -19.74 22.49
C PRO A 176 16.95 -20.75 22.05
N GLU A 177 16.68 -21.75 22.90
CA GLU A 177 15.72 -22.83 22.63
C GLU A 177 14.34 -22.30 22.20
N THR A 178 13.87 -21.19 22.79
CA THR A 178 12.60 -20.55 22.42
C THR A 178 12.52 -20.12 20.96
N LEU A 179 13.64 -19.68 20.36
CA LEU A 179 13.69 -19.31 18.94
C LEU A 179 13.77 -20.53 18.03
N VAL A 180 14.36 -21.63 18.52
CA VAL A 180 14.34 -22.93 17.84
C VAL A 180 12.92 -23.50 17.82
N THR A 181 12.18 -23.43 18.94
CA THR A 181 10.76 -23.82 18.99
C THR A 181 9.92 -22.97 18.03
N ARG A 182 10.09 -21.64 18.03
CA ARG A 182 9.41 -20.73 17.10
C ARG A 182 9.71 -21.07 15.63
N ARG A 183 10.94 -21.47 15.31
CA ARG A 183 11.32 -21.95 13.96
C ARG A 183 10.61 -23.25 13.59
N LEU A 184 10.45 -24.17 14.53
CA LEU A 184 9.71 -25.43 14.31
C LEU A 184 8.22 -25.19 14.11
N GLU A 185 7.60 -24.33 14.90
CA GLU A 185 6.21 -23.88 14.69
C GLU A 185 6.05 -23.22 13.32
N PHE A 186 6.97 -22.32 12.97
CA PHE A 186 7.00 -21.72 11.65
C PHE A 186 7.09 -22.80 10.56
N ARG A 187 7.97 -23.80 10.67
CA ARG A 187 8.05 -24.91 9.72
C ARG A 187 6.79 -25.78 9.70
N ALA A 188 6.17 -26.04 10.85
CA ALA A 188 4.96 -26.86 10.95
C ALA A 188 3.78 -26.22 10.19
N SER A 189 3.70 -24.88 10.19
CA SER A 189 2.69 -24.16 9.40
C SER A 189 3.11 -23.91 7.94
N ALA A 190 4.22 -24.48 7.45
CA ALA A 190 4.69 -24.25 6.08
C ALA A 190 3.72 -24.75 5.01
N SER A 191 3.14 -25.94 5.19
CA SER A 191 2.14 -26.47 4.25
C SER A 191 0.89 -25.60 4.21
N ALA A 192 0.35 -25.20 5.37
CA ALA A 192 -0.79 -24.29 5.44
C ALA A 192 -0.51 -22.93 4.78
N ARG A 193 0.71 -22.38 4.96
CA ARG A 193 1.12 -21.16 4.26
C ARG A 193 1.26 -21.38 2.75
N ALA A 194 1.82 -22.50 2.31
CA ALA A 194 1.93 -22.82 0.90
C ALA A 194 0.53 -22.95 0.25
N GLU A 195 -0.42 -23.59 0.93
CA GLU A 195 -1.80 -23.69 0.50
C GLU A 195 -2.48 -22.32 0.43
N ALA A 196 -2.30 -21.47 1.45
CA ALA A 196 -2.81 -20.10 1.47
C ALA A 196 -2.21 -19.25 0.34
N THR A 197 -0.91 -19.35 0.10
CA THR A 197 -0.22 -18.67 -1.00
C THR A 197 -0.75 -19.13 -2.35
N GLN A 198 -0.93 -20.44 -2.55
CA GLN A 198 -1.50 -20.97 -3.78
C GLN A 198 -2.96 -20.53 -3.97
N ALA A 199 -3.75 -20.48 -2.90
CA ALA A 199 -5.13 -19.97 -2.95
C ALA A 199 -5.16 -18.49 -3.35
N MET A 200 -4.30 -17.67 -2.75
CA MET A 200 -4.12 -16.26 -3.10
C MET A 200 -3.74 -16.08 -4.58
N ILE A 201 -2.73 -16.82 -5.07
CA ILE A 201 -2.30 -16.78 -6.47
C ILE A 201 -3.46 -17.18 -7.40
N ARG A 202 -4.21 -18.23 -7.07
CA ARG A 202 -5.39 -18.64 -7.86
C ARG A 202 -6.46 -17.56 -7.91
N THR A 203 -6.74 -16.89 -6.79
CA THR A 203 -7.66 -15.75 -6.72
C THR A 203 -7.18 -14.63 -7.63
N GLN A 204 -5.92 -14.21 -7.52
CA GLN A 204 -5.33 -13.16 -8.35
C GLN A 204 -5.42 -13.50 -9.84
N GLN A 205 -5.04 -14.71 -10.25
CA GLN A 205 -5.12 -15.16 -11.64
C GLN A 205 -6.55 -15.19 -12.18
N THR A 206 -7.50 -15.63 -11.35
CA THR A 206 -8.93 -15.69 -11.73
C THR A 206 -9.48 -14.28 -11.99
N TYR A 207 -9.18 -13.32 -11.12
CA TYR A 207 -9.61 -11.94 -11.32
C TYR A 207 -8.86 -11.26 -12.47
N GLY A 208 -7.56 -11.52 -12.61
CA GLY A 208 -6.78 -11.00 -13.74
C GLY A 208 -7.35 -11.41 -15.09
N ARG A 209 -7.79 -12.67 -15.24
CA ARG A 209 -8.48 -13.12 -16.47
C ARG A 209 -9.77 -12.36 -16.73
N LYS A 210 -10.61 -12.16 -15.70
CA LYS A 210 -11.85 -11.37 -15.83
C LYS A 210 -11.58 -9.93 -16.25
N VAL A 211 -10.55 -9.31 -15.68
CA VAL A 211 -10.12 -7.95 -16.04
C VAL A 211 -9.68 -7.89 -17.50
N ILE A 212 -8.88 -8.86 -17.96
CA ILE A 212 -8.46 -8.98 -19.37
C ILE A 212 -9.68 -9.07 -20.29
N ASP A 213 -10.60 -9.99 -20.00
CA ASP A 213 -11.81 -10.19 -20.80
C ASP A 213 -12.64 -8.91 -20.87
N GLU A 214 -12.81 -8.22 -19.74
CA GLU A 214 -13.57 -6.96 -19.66
C GLU A 214 -12.88 -5.82 -20.43
N TRP A 215 -11.56 -5.68 -20.31
CA TRP A 215 -10.78 -4.67 -21.03
C TRP A 215 -10.88 -4.86 -22.54
N LEU A 216 -10.73 -6.10 -23.01
CA LEU A 216 -10.87 -6.44 -24.43
C LEU A 216 -12.31 -6.19 -24.89
N HIS A 217 -13.31 -6.65 -24.14
CA HIS A 217 -14.71 -6.43 -24.48
C HIS A 217 -15.07 -4.94 -24.56
N ARG A 218 -14.66 -4.12 -23.58
CA ARG A 218 -14.87 -2.67 -23.60
C ARG A 218 -14.22 -2.02 -24.81
N ARG A 219 -12.99 -2.42 -25.16
CA ARG A 219 -12.29 -1.90 -26.34
C ARG A 219 -13.02 -2.19 -27.66
N TYR A 220 -13.70 -3.33 -27.79
CA TYR A 220 -14.45 -3.67 -28.99
C TYR A 220 -15.85 -3.03 -29.06
N THR A 221 -16.42 -2.63 -27.93
CA THR A 221 -17.81 -2.16 -27.84
C THR A 221 -17.94 -0.65 -27.64
N GLN A 222 -16.89 0.03 -27.19
CA GLN A 222 -16.87 1.47 -26.97
C GLN A 222 -15.64 2.09 -27.63
N PRO A 223 -15.81 3.09 -28.51
CA PRO A 223 -14.68 3.90 -28.96
C PRO A 223 -14.08 4.60 -27.74
N ALA A 224 -12.83 4.27 -27.42
CA ALA A 224 -12.09 4.95 -26.36
C ALA A 224 -11.87 6.42 -26.74
N TRP A 225 -11.62 7.28 -25.75
CA TRP A 225 -11.29 8.71 -25.93
C TRP A 225 -10.05 8.97 -26.82
N PHE A 226 -9.30 7.92 -27.17
CA PHE A 226 -8.12 7.95 -28.03
C PHE A 226 -8.38 7.37 -29.45
N HIS A 227 -9.64 7.24 -29.86
CA HIS A 227 -10.06 6.95 -31.23
C HIS A 227 -10.79 8.13 -31.86
#